data_AF-A0A7S3I3W1-F1
#
_entry.id   AF-A0A7S3I3W1-F1
#
_cell.length_a   1.000
_cell.length_b   1.000
_cell.length_c   1.000
_cell.angle_alpha   90.00
_cell.angle_beta   90.00
_cell.angle_gamma   90.00
#
_symmetry.space_group_name_H-M   'P 1'
#
loop_
_entity.id
_entity.type
_entity.pdbx_description
1 polymer ?
#
loop_
_entity_poly.entity_id
_entity_poly.type
_entity_poly.pdbx_seq_one_letter_code
_entity_poly.pdbx_strand_id
1 'polypeptide(L)'
;MGVIPDKFILLNQDDQMTLEAVKRNLSGEGEIKSGLVRIDDLRQRERIAQNAVLEYNLQIQGVQNICRGFITELESNQSEMRVVEEINRILKLKNTNAPRRPQRIILMGSPGSKKEQFALRIAEKYQVVYVQVQQLIREVTRRNDDNDYARQLKSYIAQDRIVPDEVVIDLVNERLSKPDCRLNGWILDGCPFNLKQIQLLRDLKIEPQ
;
A
#
# COMPACT_ATOMS: atom_id res chain seq x y z
N MET A 1 -1.33 -7.53 -22.24
CA MET A 1 -2.42 -7.99 -21.35
C MET A 1 -2.16 -7.41 -19.97
N GLY A 2 -3.15 -6.74 -19.37
CA GLY A 2 -3.01 -6.12 -18.04
C GLY A 2 -2.80 -7.16 -16.94
N VAL A 3 -2.16 -6.74 -15.84
CA VAL A 3 -1.87 -7.60 -14.68
C VAL A 3 -3.02 -7.45 -13.69
N ILE A 4 -4.10 -8.20 -13.90
CA ILE A 4 -5.34 -8.14 -13.13
C ILE A 4 -5.10 -8.66 -11.69
N PRO A 5 -5.45 -7.89 -10.63
CA PRO A 5 -5.41 -8.34 -9.24
C PRO A 5 -6.49 -9.38 -8.93
N ASP A 6 -6.16 -10.36 -8.08
CA ASP A 6 -7.09 -11.41 -7.63
C ASP A 6 -7.97 -10.95 -6.45
N LYS A 7 -7.43 -10.10 -5.58
CA LYS A 7 -8.05 -9.68 -4.33
C LYS A 7 -7.64 -8.27 -3.93
N PHE A 8 -8.62 -7.51 -3.43
CA PHE A 8 -8.40 -6.28 -2.68
C PHE A 8 -8.67 -6.60 -1.22
N ILE A 9 -7.68 -6.35 -0.36
CA ILE A 9 -7.81 -6.54 1.08
C ILE A 9 -7.68 -5.17 1.73
N LEU A 10 -8.67 -4.79 2.53
CA LEU A 10 -8.66 -3.56 3.30
C LEU A 10 -8.51 -3.90 4.78
N LEU A 11 -7.39 -3.47 5.37
CA LEU A 11 -7.15 -3.57 6.80
C LEU A 11 -7.81 -2.37 7.50
N ASN A 12 -8.97 -2.64 8.08
CA ASN A 12 -9.70 -1.68 8.89
C ASN A 12 -9.12 -1.62 10.29
N GLN A 13 -8.96 -0.39 10.77
CA GLN A 13 -8.55 -0.10 12.12
C GLN A 13 -9.39 1.06 12.62
N ASP A 14 -9.80 0.98 13.88
CA ASP A 14 -10.51 2.06 14.57
C ASP A 14 -9.73 3.39 14.50
N ASP A 15 -10.46 4.50 14.42
CA ASP A 15 -9.89 5.85 14.27
C ASP A 15 -9.02 6.23 15.47
N GLN A 16 -9.41 5.88 16.70
CA GLN A 16 -8.63 6.15 17.90
C GLN A 16 -7.33 5.35 17.90
N MET A 17 -7.38 4.08 17.49
CA MET A 17 -6.16 3.27 17.33
C MET A 17 -5.24 3.82 16.23
N THR A 18 -5.81 4.28 15.12
CA THR A 18 -5.10 4.90 14.00
C THR A 18 -4.43 6.20 14.45
N LEU A 19 -5.15 7.05 15.16
CA LEU A 19 -4.64 8.28 15.77
C LEU A 19 -3.42 8.01 16.66
N GLU A 20 -3.56 7.10 17.62
CA GLU A 20 -2.48 6.75 18.56
C GLU A 20 -1.29 6.09 17.85
N ALA A 21 -1.53 5.26 16.83
CA ALA A 21 -0.47 4.67 16.02
C ALA A 21 0.31 5.73 15.24
N VAL A 22 -0.37 6.70 14.63
CA VAL A 22 0.29 7.81 13.92
C VAL A 22 1.08 8.68 14.89
N LYS A 23 0.52 9.03 16.05
CA LYS A 23 1.22 9.78 17.10
C LYS A 23 2.50 9.06 17.55
N ARG A 24 2.42 7.75 17.81
CA ARG A 24 3.59 6.94 18.16
C ARG A 24 4.65 6.94 17.06
N ASN A 25 4.25 6.81 15.79
CA ASN A 25 5.20 6.84 14.69
C ASN A 25 5.90 8.22 14.56
N LEU A 26 5.15 9.31 14.77
CA LEU A 26 5.68 10.69 14.74
C LEU A 26 6.54 11.03 15.97
N SER A 27 6.38 10.33 17.09
CA SER A 27 7.25 10.51 18.27
C SER A 27 8.63 9.87 18.09
N GLY A 28 8.77 8.95 17.15
CA GLY A 28 9.96 8.12 16.98
C GLY A 28 10.03 6.95 17.98
N GLU A 29 8.97 6.68 18.73
CA GLU A 29 8.87 5.49 19.59
C GLU A 29 8.55 4.25 18.75
N GLY A 30 9.55 3.39 18.53
CA GLY A 30 9.42 2.15 17.76
C GLY A 30 10.48 2.03 16.65
N GLU A 31 10.35 1.04 15.77
CA GLU A 31 11.17 1.01 14.54
C GLU A 31 10.82 2.24 13.69
N ILE A 32 11.79 3.14 13.51
CA ILE A 32 11.64 4.33 12.67
C ILE A 32 11.31 3.86 11.25
N LYS A 33 10.05 3.98 10.85
CA LYS A 33 9.64 3.72 9.48
C LYS A 33 10.29 4.76 8.57
N SER A 34 11.04 4.28 7.58
CA SER A 34 11.75 5.15 6.63
C SER A 34 10.80 6.18 6.01
N GLY A 35 11.14 7.47 6.13
CA GLY A 35 10.39 8.58 5.54
C GLY A 35 9.42 9.32 6.48
N LEU A 36 9.34 8.96 7.77
CA LEU A 36 8.63 9.78 8.76
C LEU A 36 9.57 10.75 9.47
N VAL A 37 9.08 11.99 9.66
CA VAL A 37 9.78 13.03 10.40
C VAL A 37 9.34 12.97 11.86
N ARG A 38 10.31 12.96 12.79
CA ARG A 38 10.04 13.05 14.22
C ARG A 38 9.50 14.44 14.55
N ILE A 39 8.39 14.49 15.27
CA ILE A 39 7.72 15.72 15.72
C ILE A 39 7.66 15.70 17.24
N ASP A 40 8.50 16.52 17.90
CA ASP A 40 8.55 16.58 19.36
C ASP A 40 7.37 17.38 19.96
N ASP A 41 6.83 18.37 19.24
CA ASP A 41 5.69 19.16 19.71
C ASP A 41 4.39 18.34 19.75
N LEU A 42 3.82 18.18 20.95
CA LEU A 42 2.65 17.33 21.19
C LEU A 42 1.39 17.84 20.48
N ARG A 43 1.20 19.18 20.40
CA ARG A 43 0.01 19.77 19.75
C ARG A 43 0.07 19.60 18.24
N GLN A 44 1.25 19.82 17.66
CA GLN A 44 1.51 19.61 16.25
C GLN A 44 1.34 18.14 15.87
N ARG A 45 1.87 17.23 16.68
CA ARG A 45 1.71 15.77 16.49
C ARG A 45 0.25 15.35 16.52
N GLU A 46 -0.53 15.83 17.49
CA GLU A 46 -1.97 15.58 17.59
C GLU A 46 -2.69 16.06 16.33
N ARG A 47 -2.42 17.29 15.89
CA ARG A 47 -3.04 17.87 14.68
C ARG A 47 -2.70 17.07 13.41
N ILE A 48 -1.43 16.68 13.24
CA ILE A 48 -1.01 15.88 12.07
C ILE A 48 -1.70 14.52 12.09
N ALA A 49 -1.78 13.87 13.25
CA ALA A 49 -2.43 12.58 13.38
C ALA A 49 -3.94 12.66 13.08
N GLN A 50 -4.64 13.68 13.59
CA GLN A 50 -6.05 13.91 13.30
C GLN A 50 -6.29 14.14 11.80
N ASN A 51 -5.45 14.97 11.16
CA ASN A 51 -5.54 15.20 9.72
C ASN A 51 -5.30 13.91 8.93
N ALA A 52 -4.32 13.08 9.32
CA ALA A 52 -4.04 11.82 8.64
C ALA A 52 -5.22 10.83 8.71
N VAL A 53 -5.91 10.76 9.86
CA VAL A 53 -7.13 9.95 10.02
C VAL A 53 -8.26 10.50 9.13
N LEU A 54 -8.51 11.80 9.17
CA LEU A 54 -9.56 12.46 8.39
C LEU A 54 -9.34 12.28 6.88
N GLU A 55 -8.12 12.57 6.41
CA GLU A 55 -7.75 12.43 4.99
C GLU A 55 -7.89 10.98 4.52
N TYR A 56 -7.41 10.02 5.31
CA TYR A 56 -7.57 8.60 5.00
C TYR A 56 -9.05 8.22 4.86
N ASN A 57 -9.88 8.62 5.82
CA ASN A 57 -11.31 8.27 5.83
C ASN A 57 -12.06 8.87 4.64
N LEU A 58 -11.78 10.12 4.27
CA LEU A 58 -12.37 10.77 3.10
C LEU A 58 -12.00 10.03 1.80
N GLN A 59 -10.73 9.64 1.65
CA GLN A 59 -10.27 9.02 0.42
C GLN A 59 -10.72 7.55 0.31
N ILE A 60 -10.63 6.79 1.40
CA ILE A 60 -10.95 5.37 1.40
C ILE A 60 -12.45 5.12 1.19
N GLN A 61 -13.33 6.00 1.68
CA GLN A 61 -14.76 5.91 1.42
C GLN A 61 -15.08 5.90 -0.08
N GLY A 62 -14.39 6.75 -0.86
CA GLY A 62 -14.50 6.75 -2.32
C GLY A 62 -14.09 5.40 -2.91
N VAL A 63 -12.92 4.90 -2.51
CA VAL A 63 -12.38 3.61 -2.97
C VAL A 63 -13.33 2.46 -2.63
N GLN A 64 -13.83 2.40 -1.39
CA GLN A 64 -14.78 1.38 -0.93
C GLN A 64 -16.08 1.39 -1.73
N ASN A 65 -16.60 2.58 -2.06
CA ASN A 65 -17.81 2.70 -2.84
C ASN A 65 -17.63 2.19 -4.28
N ILE A 66 -16.50 2.51 -4.92
CA ILE A 66 -16.24 2.09 -6.31
C ILE A 66 -15.89 0.60 -6.41
N CYS A 67 -15.15 0.07 -5.42
CA CYS A 67 -14.72 -1.32 -5.37
C CYS A 67 -15.64 -2.20 -4.51
N ARG A 68 -16.87 -1.75 -4.26
CA ARG A 68 -17.86 -2.50 -3.48
C ARG A 68 -18.08 -3.88 -4.07
N GLY A 69 -18.01 -4.91 -3.23
CA GLY A 69 -18.11 -6.31 -3.64
C GLY A 69 -16.79 -6.96 -4.06
N PHE A 70 -15.72 -6.19 -4.26
CA PHE A 70 -14.38 -6.70 -4.58
C PHE A 70 -13.38 -6.57 -3.42
N ILE A 71 -13.65 -5.66 -2.48
CA ILE A 71 -12.85 -5.49 -1.27
C ILE A 71 -13.28 -6.52 -0.23
N THR A 72 -12.30 -7.23 0.32
CA THR A 72 -12.45 -8.00 1.55
C THR A 72 -11.91 -7.18 2.70
N GLU A 73 -12.79 -6.78 3.61
CA GLU A 73 -12.43 -6.00 4.79
C GLU A 73 -12.01 -6.93 5.93
N LEU A 74 -10.94 -6.56 6.63
CA LEU A 74 -10.38 -7.29 7.76
C LEU A 74 -10.05 -6.34 8.90
N GLU A 75 -10.42 -6.72 10.11
CA GLU A 75 -10.05 -5.97 11.31
C GLU A 75 -8.57 -6.21 11.64
N SER A 76 -7.78 -5.13 11.75
CA SER A 76 -6.36 -5.18 12.09
C SER A 76 -6.05 -4.98 13.58
N ASN A 77 -7.09 -4.78 14.41
CA ASN A 77 -6.98 -4.57 15.86
C ASN A 77 -6.64 -5.86 16.66
N GLN A 78 -6.62 -7.00 15.99
CA GLN A 78 -6.31 -8.31 16.54
C GLN A 78 -4.81 -8.65 16.45
N SER A 79 -4.41 -9.80 17.00
CA SER A 79 -3.02 -10.23 16.94
C SER A 79 -2.55 -10.43 15.51
N GLU A 80 -1.27 -10.14 15.25
CA GLU A 80 -0.70 -10.25 13.92
C GLU A 80 -0.84 -11.65 13.32
N MET A 81 -0.71 -12.68 14.15
CA MET A 81 -0.93 -14.07 13.75
C MET A 81 -2.35 -14.29 13.20
N ARG A 82 -3.38 -13.74 13.85
CA ARG A 82 -4.78 -13.89 13.40
C ARG A 82 -5.04 -13.16 12.09
N VAL A 83 -4.54 -11.93 11.95
CA VAL A 83 -4.68 -11.18 10.68
C VAL A 83 -4.03 -11.95 9.53
N VAL A 84 -2.81 -12.46 9.73
CA VAL A 84 -2.13 -13.28 8.73
C VAL A 84 -2.91 -14.56 8.43
N GLU A 85 -3.46 -15.24 9.43
CA GLU A 85 -4.32 -16.42 9.22
C GLU A 85 -5.59 -16.11 8.41
N GLU A 86 -6.26 -15.01 8.67
CA GLU A 86 -7.44 -14.57 7.93
C GLU A 86 -7.11 -14.26 6.47
N ILE A 87 -6.00 -13.54 6.23
CA ILE A 87 -5.53 -13.28 4.87
C ILE A 87 -5.23 -14.61 4.14
N ASN A 88 -4.61 -15.58 4.81
CA ASN A 88 -4.36 -16.90 4.22
C ASN A 88 -5.66 -17.64 3.85
N ARG A 89 -6.71 -17.50 4.67
CA ARG A 89 -8.04 -18.07 4.40
C ARG A 89 -8.69 -17.41 3.19
N ILE A 90 -8.64 -16.08 3.09
CA ILE A 90 -9.23 -15.30 1.97
C ILE A 90 -8.61 -15.69 0.64
N LEU A 91 -7.29 -15.84 0.64
CA LEU A 91 -6.54 -16.23 -0.55
C LEU A 91 -6.75 -17.72 -0.89
N LYS A 92 -7.58 -18.46 -0.12
CA LYS A 92 -7.86 -19.90 -0.27
C LYS A 92 -6.58 -20.73 -0.38
N LEU A 93 -5.54 -20.31 0.33
CA LEU A 93 -4.21 -20.86 0.18
C LEU A 93 -4.12 -22.18 0.94
N LYS A 94 -4.38 -23.29 0.22
CA LYS A 94 -4.16 -24.64 0.75
C LYS A 94 -2.66 -24.95 0.79
N ASN A 95 -2.22 -25.63 1.84
CA ASN A 95 -0.89 -26.24 1.91
C ASN A 95 -0.88 -27.52 1.06
N THR A 96 -0.63 -27.36 -0.24
CA THR A 96 -0.54 -28.45 -1.21
C THR A 96 0.65 -28.22 -2.12
N ASN A 97 1.25 -29.30 -2.63
CA ASN A 97 2.35 -29.26 -3.60
C ASN A 97 1.90 -28.96 -5.05
N ALA A 98 0.60 -28.70 -5.27
CA ALA A 98 0.10 -28.35 -6.60
C ALA A 98 0.64 -26.99 -7.07
N PRO A 99 0.92 -26.81 -8.37
CA PRO A 99 1.32 -25.52 -8.94
C PRO A 99 0.30 -24.44 -8.56
N ARG A 100 0.77 -23.40 -7.86
CA ARG A 100 -0.09 -22.28 -7.44
C ARG A 100 -0.19 -21.26 -8.55
N ARG A 101 -1.40 -20.70 -8.74
CA ARG A 101 -1.54 -19.48 -9.54
C ARG A 101 -0.84 -18.33 -8.81
N PRO A 102 -0.02 -17.52 -9.50
CA PRO A 102 0.65 -16.37 -8.90
C PRO A 102 -0.38 -15.43 -8.27
N GLN A 103 -0.30 -15.20 -6.94
CA GLN A 103 -1.27 -14.36 -6.23
C GLN A 103 -0.98 -12.89 -6.48
N ARG A 104 -2.03 -12.11 -6.76
CA ARG A 104 -1.94 -10.67 -7.02
C ARG A 104 -2.87 -9.93 -6.09
N ILE A 105 -2.29 -9.25 -5.11
CA ILE A 105 -3.02 -8.71 -3.97
C ILE A 105 -2.81 -7.20 -3.92
N ILE A 106 -3.88 -6.46 -3.77
CA ILE A 106 -3.83 -5.06 -3.37
C ILE A 106 -4.15 -5.01 -1.88
N LEU A 107 -3.19 -4.55 -1.07
CA LEU A 107 -3.35 -4.40 0.37
C LEU A 107 -3.46 -2.92 0.73
N MET A 108 -4.66 -2.55 1.17
CA MET A 108 -5.00 -1.22 1.64
C MET A 108 -5.15 -1.24 3.17
N GLY A 109 -5.05 -0.08 3.80
CA GLY A 109 -5.31 0.04 5.22
C GLY A 109 -4.85 1.37 5.79
N SER A 110 -5.39 1.69 6.97
CA SER A 110 -5.19 2.98 7.62
C SER A 110 -3.72 3.25 7.97
N PRO A 111 -3.33 4.52 8.15
CA PRO A 111 -2.02 4.86 8.68
C PRO A 111 -1.75 4.14 10.01
N GLY A 112 -0.63 3.42 10.12
CA GLY A 112 -0.29 2.69 11.35
C GLY A 112 -0.94 1.32 11.52
N SER A 113 -1.77 0.83 10.58
CA SER A 113 -2.38 -0.51 10.60
C SER A 113 -1.40 -1.68 10.44
N LYS A 114 -0.10 -1.43 10.42
CA LYS A 114 0.97 -2.41 10.19
C LYS A 114 0.85 -3.18 8.87
N LYS A 115 0.12 -2.65 7.88
CA LYS A 115 -0.03 -3.25 6.54
C LYS A 115 1.28 -3.73 5.91
N GLU A 116 2.35 -2.94 6.02
CA GLU A 116 3.69 -3.28 5.52
C GLU A 116 4.23 -4.57 6.14
N GLN A 117 4.07 -4.74 7.46
CA GLN A 117 4.52 -5.92 8.18
C GLN A 117 3.74 -7.16 7.72
N PHE A 118 2.42 -7.04 7.58
CA PHE A 118 1.59 -8.11 7.04
C PHE A 118 1.96 -8.45 5.60
N ALA A 119 2.16 -7.44 4.76
CA ALA A 119 2.53 -7.62 3.36
C ALA A 119 3.87 -8.35 3.21
N LEU A 120 4.88 -7.99 4.00
CA LEU A 120 6.17 -8.66 4.02
C LEU A 120 6.05 -10.13 4.44
N ARG A 121 5.28 -10.43 5.50
CA ARG A 121 5.06 -11.81 5.94
C ARG A 121 4.33 -12.66 4.91
N ILE A 122 3.33 -12.08 4.24
CA ILE A 122 2.60 -12.75 3.16
C ILE A 122 3.54 -12.97 1.96
N ALA A 123 4.33 -11.95 1.59
CA ALA A 123 5.30 -12.02 0.51
C ALA A 123 6.31 -13.15 0.72
N GLU A 124 6.92 -13.20 1.91
CA GLU A 124 7.86 -14.24 2.30
C GLU A 124 7.21 -15.64 2.25
N LYS A 125 6.05 -15.79 2.88
CA LYS A 125 5.36 -17.09 2.96
C LYS A 125 4.97 -17.64 1.60
N TYR A 126 4.54 -16.78 0.68
CA TYR A 126 4.02 -17.19 -0.63
C TYR A 126 4.99 -16.97 -1.78
N GLN A 127 6.20 -16.47 -1.47
CA GLN A 127 7.22 -16.16 -2.46
C GLN A 127 6.70 -15.21 -3.54
N VAL A 128 5.80 -14.30 -3.17
CA VAL A 128 5.30 -13.25 -4.05
C VAL A 128 6.13 -11.98 -3.87
N VAL A 129 6.13 -11.12 -4.88
CA VAL A 129 6.90 -9.87 -4.83
C VAL A 129 6.19 -8.84 -3.96
N TYR A 130 6.85 -8.31 -2.92
CA TYR A 130 6.36 -7.12 -2.22
C TYR A 130 6.64 -5.86 -3.04
N VAL A 131 5.61 -5.09 -3.34
CA VAL A 131 5.68 -3.84 -4.10
C VAL A 131 5.11 -2.71 -3.26
N GLN A 132 5.98 -1.85 -2.73
CA GLN A 132 5.58 -0.68 -1.97
C GLN A 132 5.78 0.58 -2.80
N VAL A 133 4.73 1.37 -3.02
CA VAL A 133 4.78 2.60 -3.83
C VAL A 133 5.88 3.56 -3.36
N GLN A 134 6.00 3.74 -2.04
CA GLN A 134 7.00 4.62 -1.45
C GLN A 134 8.44 4.15 -1.72
N GLN A 135 8.68 2.83 -1.80
CA GLN A 135 9.98 2.29 -2.20
C GLN A 135 10.26 2.54 -3.68
N LEU A 136 9.27 2.36 -4.55
CA LEU A 136 9.43 2.66 -5.99
C LEU A 136 9.82 4.13 -6.21
N ILE A 137 9.14 5.05 -5.53
CA ILE A 137 9.46 6.49 -5.60
C ILE A 137 10.90 6.75 -5.10
N ARG A 138 11.30 6.15 -3.98
CA ARG A 138 12.67 6.28 -3.42
C ARG A 138 13.74 5.68 -4.33
N GLU A 139 13.48 4.54 -4.95
CA GLU A 139 14.41 3.90 -5.87
C GLU A 139 14.66 4.80 -7.09
N VAL A 140 13.60 5.32 -7.71
CA VAL A 140 13.73 6.19 -8.89
C VAL A 140 14.47 7.48 -8.54
N THR A 141 14.23 8.05 -7.35
CA THR A 141 14.93 9.27 -6.92
C THR A 141 16.37 9.05 -6.48
N ARG A 142 16.76 7.82 -6.10
CA ARG A 142 18.17 7.47 -5.82
C ARG A 142 18.98 7.11 -7.06
N ARG A 143 18.34 6.68 -8.15
CA ARG A 143 19.05 6.39 -9.40
C ARG A 143 19.63 7.69 -9.96
N ASN A 144 20.87 7.62 -10.44
CA ASN A 144 21.54 8.72 -11.14
C ASN A 144 21.24 8.71 -12.64
N ASP A 145 20.06 8.20 -13.04
CA ASP A 145 19.65 8.19 -14.44
C ASP A 145 19.15 9.59 -14.84
N ASP A 146 19.67 10.12 -15.95
CA ASP A 146 19.33 11.43 -16.51
C ASP A 146 17.99 11.48 -17.26
N ASN A 147 17.18 10.42 -17.17
CA ASN A 147 15.84 10.37 -17.77
C ASN A 147 14.98 11.53 -17.23
N ASP A 148 14.30 12.26 -18.13
CA ASP A 148 13.39 13.37 -17.80
C ASP A 148 12.38 12.99 -16.71
N TYR A 149 11.90 11.74 -16.74
CA TYR A 149 10.97 11.21 -15.75
C TYR A 149 11.53 11.18 -14.32
N ALA A 150 12.76 10.67 -14.16
CA ALA A 150 13.42 10.62 -12.86
C ALA A 150 13.75 12.03 -12.34
N ARG A 151 14.12 12.95 -13.23
CA ARG A 151 14.34 14.37 -12.89
C ARG A 151 13.05 15.04 -12.40
N GLN A 152 11.92 14.79 -13.07
CA GLN A 152 10.64 15.34 -12.66
C GLN A 152 10.20 14.82 -11.28
N LEU A 153 10.34 13.51 -11.04
CA LEU A 153 10.03 12.91 -9.74
C LEU A 153 10.91 13.48 -8.62
N LYS A 154 12.24 13.59 -8.86
CA LYS A 154 13.17 14.24 -7.93
C LYS A 154 12.75 15.69 -7.62
N SER A 155 12.29 16.43 -8.62
CA SER A 155 11.82 17.81 -8.45
C SER A 155 10.58 17.91 -7.56
N TYR A 156 9.62 16.98 -7.66
CA TYR A 156 8.46 16.99 -6.76
C TYR A 156 8.87 16.77 -5.31
N ILE A 157 9.72 15.76 -5.06
CA ILE A 157 10.18 15.44 -3.71
C ILE A 157 11.04 16.56 -3.12
N ALA A 158 11.97 17.12 -3.90
CA ALA A 158 12.84 18.20 -3.44
C ALA A 158 12.08 19.50 -3.10
N GLN A 159 10.85 19.66 -3.59
CA GLN A 159 9.99 20.82 -3.34
C GLN A 159 8.88 20.52 -2.33
N ASP A 160 8.93 19.38 -1.63
CA ASP A 160 7.88 18.89 -0.73
C ASP A 160 6.49 18.85 -1.40
N ARG A 161 6.46 18.61 -2.72
CA ARG A 161 5.23 18.51 -3.50
C ARG A 161 4.74 17.08 -3.57
N ILE A 162 3.43 16.92 -3.58
CA ILE A 162 2.76 15.65 -3.80
C ILE A 162 3.08 15.14 -5.21
N VAL A 163 3.50 13.88 -5.31
CA VAL A 163 3.71 13.21 -6.59
C VAL A 163 2.35 13.00 -7.27
N PRO A 164 2.17 13.40 -8.55
CA PRO A 164 0.90 13.21 -9.25
C PRO A 164 0.49 11.73 -9.35
N ASP A 165 -0.83 11.46 -9.30
CA ASP A 165 -1.37 10.10 -9.35
C ASP A 165 -0.97 9.35 -10.63
N GLU A 166 -0.92 10.03 -11.77
CA GLU A 166 -0.49 9.46 -13.06
C GLU A 166 0.92 8.88 -12.97
N VAL A 167 1.84 9.63 -12.37
CA VAL A 167 3.23 9.23 -12.15
C VAL A 167 3.29 8.01 -11.22
N VAL A 168 2.50 8.01 -10.14
CA VAL A 168 2.42 6.87 -9.22
C VAL A 168 1.94 5.61 -9.93
N ILE A 169 0.89 5.72 -10.74
CA ILE A 169 0.31 4.58 -11.46
C ILE A 169 1.26 4.04 -12.53
N ASP A 170 1.98 4.91 -13.23
CA ASP A 170 3.00 4.50 -14.20
C ASP A 170 4.14 3.71 -13.53
N LEU A 171 4.64 4.16 -12.36
CA LEU A 171 5.63 3.41 -11.58
C LEU A 171 5.13 2.02 -11.19
N VAL A 172 3.89 1.95 -10.71
CA VAL A 172 3.26 0.69 -10.31
C VAL A 172 3.14 -0.23 -11.52
N ASN A 173 2.61 0.25 -12.64
CA ASN A 173 2.45 -0.55 -13.85
C ASN A 173 3.77 -1.07 -14.40
N GLU A 174 4.81 -0.24 -14.44
CA GLU A 174 6.16 -0.66 -14.84
C GLU A 174 6.67 -1.78 -13.92
N ARG A 175 6.55 -1.60 -12.60
CA ARG A 175 7.01 -2.58 -11.62
C ARG A 175 6.26 -3.91 -11.73
N LEU A 176 4.94 -3.87 -11.83
CA LEU A 176 4.07 -5.05 -11.91
C LEU A 176 4.23 -5.78 -13.25
N SER A 177 4.71 -5.09 -14.28
CA SER A 177 5.00 -5.68 -15.59
C SER A 177 6.31 -6.47 -15.65
N LYS A 178 7.16 -6.40 -14.63
CA LYS A 178 8.43 -7.13 -14.59
C LYS A 178 8.23 -8.65 -14.52
N PRO A 179 9.17 -9.45 -15.07
CA PRO A 179 9.04 -10.91 -15.11
C PRO A 179 8.80 -11.56 -13.76
N ASP A 180 9.47 -11.09 -12.70
CA ASP A 180 9.31 -11.59 -11.33
C ASP A 180 7.87 -11.42 -10.82
N CYS A 181 7.28 -10.23 -10.98
CA CYS A 181 5.87 -9.97 -10.63
C CYS A 181 4.90 -10.81 -11.47
N ARG A 182 5.19 -11.02 -12.75
CA ARG A 182 4.32 -11.83 -13.64
C ARG A 182 4.36 -13.32 -13.29
N LEU A 183 5.54 -13.84 -12.96
CA LEU A 183 5.78 -15.26 -12.67
C LEU A 183 5.40 -15.64 -11.24
N ASN A 184 5.77 -14.80 -10.27
CA ASN A 184 5.61 -15.12 -8.85
C ASN A 184 4.37 -14.48 -8.24
N GLY A 185 3.79 -13.46 -8.89
CA GLY A 185 2.71 -12.68 -8.32
C GLY A 185 3.29 -11.56 -7.46
N TRP A 186 2.40 -10.80 -6.81
CA TRP A 186 2.77 -9.61 -6.08
C TRP A 186 1.74 -9.21 -5.03
N ILE A 187 2.20 -8.43 -4.06
CA ILE A 187 1.37 -7.69 -3.13
C ILE A 187 1.73 -6.20 -3.24
N LEU A 188 0.75 -5.39 -3.64
CA LEU A 188 0.87 -3.95 -3.80
C LEU A 188 0.41 -3.25 -2.52
N ASP A 189 1.30 -2.46 -1.93
CA ASP A 189 1.07 -1.63 -0.75
C ASP A 189 1.25 -0.15 -1.09
N GLY A 190 0.23 0.64 -0.73
CA GLY A 190 0.23 2.10 -0.90
C GLY A 190 -0.47 2.61 -2.16
N CYS A 191 -1.12 1.74 -2.94
CA CYS A 191 -1.99 2.11 -4.06
C CYS A 191 -3.07 1.04 -4.23
N PRO A 192 -4.32 1.41 -4.53
CA PRO A 192 -4.85 2.76 -4.71
C PRO A 192 -5.19 3.41 -3.36
N PHE A 193 -4.96 4.72 -3.26
CA PHE A 193 -5.27 5.52 -2.07
C PHE A 193 -6.39 6.54 -2.31
N ASN A 194 -6.80 6.78 -3.56
CA ASN A 194 -7.87 7.70 -3.89
C ASN A 194 -8.66 7.24 -5.14
N LEU A 195 -9.75 7.95 -5.43
CA LEU A 195 -10.62 7.67 -6.58
C LEU A 195 -9.92 7.79 -7.94
N LYS A 196 -9.02 8.76 -8.08
CA LYS A 196 -8.30 9.01 -9.34
C LYS A 196 -7.35 7.84 -9.66
N GLN A 197 -6.63 7.35 -8.66
CA GLN A 197 -5.78 6.16 -8.77
C GLN A 197 -6.58 4.92 -9.16
N ILE A 198 -7.78 4.72 -8.59
CA ILE A 198 -8.67 3.65 -9.02
C ILE A 198 -9.00 3.75 -10.51
N GLN A 199 -9.41 4.94 -10.98
CA GLN A 199 -9.76 5.12 -12.39
C GLN A 199 -8.57 4.82 -13.30
N LEU A 200 -7.38 5.33 -12.97
CA LEU A 200 -6.16 5.08 -13.73
C LEU A 200 -5.78 3.59 -13.74
N LEU A 201 -5.93 2.87 -12.62
CA LEU A 201 -5.72 1.43 -12.58
C LEU A 201 -6.71 0.67 -13.49
N ARG A 202 -7.97 1.10 -13.55
CA ARG A 202 -8.97 0.52 -14.47
C ARG A 202 -8.61 0.72 -15.93
N ASP A 203 -8.14 1.91 -16.29
CA ASP A 203 -7.73 2.21 -17.67
C ASP A 203 -6.56 1.30 -18.10
N LEU A 204 -5.71 0.89 -17.16
CA LEU A 204 -4.65 -0.10 -17.35
C LEU A 204 -5.10 -1.57 -17.24
N LYS A 205 -6.40 -1.82 -17.00
CA LYS A 205 -6.99 -3.14 -16.75
C LYS A 205 -6.36 -3.85 -15.53
N ILE A 206 -5.99 -3.07 -14.52
CA ILE A 206 -5.56 -3.51 -13.19
C ILE A 206 -6.73 -3.32 -12.23
N GLU A 207 -7.80 -4.07 -12.46
CA GLU A 207 -9.00 -4.06 -11.60
C GLU A 207 -9.42 -5.49 -11.31
N PRO A 208 -10.10 -5.77 -10.18
CA PRO A 208 -10.55 -7.12 -9.88
C PRO A 208 -11.65 -7.52 -10.88
N GLN A 209 -11.55 -8.73 -11.44
CA GLN A 209 -12.55 -9.33 -12.34
C GLN A 209 -13.57 -10.19 -11.59
#